data_AF-A0A7W1UZ65-F1
#
_entry.id   AF-A0A7W1UZ65-F1
#
_cell.length_a   1.000
_cell.length_b   1.000
_cell.length_c   1.000
_cell.angle_alpha   90.00
_cell.angle_beta   90.00
_cell.angle_gamma   90.00
#
_symmetry.space_group_name_H-M   'P 1'
#
loop_
_entity.id
_entity.type
_entity.pdbx_description
1 polymer ?
#
loop_
_entity_poly.entity_id
_entity_poly.type
_entity_poly.pdbx_seq_one_letter_code
_entity_poly.pdbx_strand_id
1 'polypeptide(L)'
;MGFETPFGQSAIFIYQIFKNNKTTKDADLFEFAKELMTFPKQFSFAYEINNWLRSGERKDDKLFSVIQFQELAEILTNRAIKEAGEDSIFEKFSDNLHYLGHTWAERDKESFDNYVKSYLDQNSNNVISLIKSYVPTIRNTAKPKPYKGDLTKDRYTYLVSFFDKNLLFGKIKETVTIEELEKDEDYWEDYSRKDFSEINMLRQFMHWYNEEEKNGR
;
A
#
# COMPACT_ATOMS: atom_id res chain seq x y z
N MET A 1 2.05 5.99 -11.32
CA MET A 1 3.20 6.87 -11.62
C MET A 1 2.66 8.26 -11.89
N GLY A 2 3.13 9.26 -11.15
CA GLY A 2 2.66 10.64 -11.27
C GLY A 2 3.28 11.40 -12.45
N PHE A 3 3.29 10.82 -13.66
CA PHE A 3 3.89 11.44 -14.86
C PHE A 3 3.43 12.88 -15.08
N GLU A 4 2.19 13.21 -14.72
CA GLU A 4 1.62 14.54 -14.94
C GLU A 4 1.86 15.50 -13.75
N THR A 5 2.50 15.02 -12.68
CA THR A 5 2.75 15.82 -11.47
C THR A 5 4.13 16.48 -11.51
N PRO A 6 4.30 17.67 -10.91
CA PRO A 6 5.61 18.31 -10.80
C PRO A 6 6.69 17.43 -10.14
N PHE A 7 6.29 16.62 -9.14
CA PHE A 7 7.20 15.68 -8.49
C PHE A 7 7.57 14.49 -9.36
N GLY A 8 6.60 13.92 -10.09
CA GLY A 8 6.90 12.87 -11.05
C GLY A 8 7.84 13.35 -12.16
N GLN A 9 7.61 14.54 -12.73
CA GLN A 9 8.49 15.12 -13.75
C GLN A 9 9.91 15.38 -13.22
N SER A 10 10.01 15.90 -12.00
CA SER A 10 11.29 16.12 -11.34
C SER A 10 12.03 14.80 -11.05
N ALA A 11 11.30 13.77 -10.61
CA ALA A 11 11.84 12.43 -10.39
C ALA A 11 12.33 11.76 -11.69
N ILE A 12 11.60 11.95 -12.80
CA ILE A 12 12.04 11.52 -14.15
C ILE A 12 13.36 12.19 -14.52
N PHE A 13 13.44 13.52 -14.35
CA PHE A 13 14.64 14.27 -14.69
C PHE A 13 15.85 13.77 -13.87
N ILE A 14 15.67 13.59 -12.56
CA ILE A 14 16.69 13.01 -11.68
C ILE A 14 17.08 11.62 -12.15
N TYR A 15 16.12 10.75 -12.47
CA TYR A 15 16.39 9.41 -12.99
C TYR A 15 17.25 9.44 -14.27
N GLN A 16 16.98 10.37 -15.20
CA GLN A 16 17.81 10.52 -16.40
C GLN A 16 19.25 10.94 -16.07
N ILE A 17 19.44 11.80 -15.07
CA ILE A 17 20.79 12.15 -14.58
C ILE A 17 21.51 10.90 -14.07
N PHE A 18 20.85 10.07 -13.25
CA PHE A 18 21.44 8.83 -12.73
C PHE A 18 21.83 7.88 -13.86
N LYS A 19 20.93 7.68 -14.83
CA LYS A 19 21.17 6.79 -15.98
C LYS A 19 22.37 7.24 -16.80
N ASN A 20 22.49 8.54 -17.07
CA ASN A 20 23.59 9.10 -17.86
C ASN A 20 24.94 9.13 -17.12
N ASN A 21 24.95 8.91 -15.80
CA ASN A 21 26.16 8.90 -14.98
C ASN A 21 26.46 7.52 -14.37
N LYS A 22 25.75 6.45 -14.78
CA LYS A 22 25.89 5.10 -14.21
C LYS A 22 27.32 4.54 -14.26
N THR A 23 28.11 4.95 -15.25
CA THR A 23 29.49 4.50 -15.45
C THR A 23 30.55 5.49 -14.99
N THR A 24 30.13 6.64 -14.44
CA THR A 24 31.04 7.67 -13.94
C THR A 24 31.69 7.19 -12.66
N LYS A 25 33.01 6.96 -12.68
CA LYS A 25 33.76 6.36 -11.55
C LYS A 25 33.73 7.18 -10.26
N ASP A 26 33.59 8.50 -10.37
CA ASP A 26 33.64 9.43 -9.23
C ASP A 26 32.26 9.77 -8.67
N ALA A 27 31.17 9.22 -9.25
CA ALA A 27 29.81 9.51 -8.82
C ALA A 27 29.30 8.44 -7.86
N ASP A 28 29.13 8.79 -6.59
CA ASP A 28 28.40 7.94 -5.64
C ASP A 28 26.89 8.14 -5.79
N LEU A 29 26.35 7.54 -6.85
CA LEU A 29 24.92 7.63 -7.16
C LEU A 29 24.05 7.01 -6.06
N PHE A 30 24.54 6.00 -5.34
CA PHE A 30 23.72 5.34 -4.34
C PHE A 30 23.59 6.19 -3.08
N GLU A 31 24.68 6.78 -2.58
CA GLU A 31 24.59 7.74 -1.48
C GLU A 31 23.74 8.95 -1.87
N PHE A 32 23.88 9.46 -3.09
CA PHE A 32 23.02 10.54 -3.56
C PHE A 32 21.54 10.15 -3.62
N ALA A 33 21.20 8.91 -4.00
CA ALA A 33 19.82 8.42 -3.90
C ALA A 33 19.31 8.43 -2.46
N LYS A 34 20.12 8.02 -1.48
CA LYS A 34 19.75 8.03 -0.06
C LYS A 34 19.54 9.45 0.46
N GLU A 35 20.37 10.40 0.06
CA GLU A 35 20.18 11.81 0.36
C GLU A 35 18.85 12.32 -0.21
N LEU A 36 18.53 11.98 -1.46
CA LEU A 36 17.27 12.35 -2.10
C LEU A 36 16.03 11.71 -1.44
N MET A 37 16.18 10.58 -0.72
CA MET A 37 15.09 10.00 0.06
C MET A 37 14.87 10.72 1.41
N THR A 38 15.91 11.32 1.96
CA THR A 38 15.91 11.85 3.34
C THR A 38 15.79 13.37 3.40
N PHE A 39 16.39 14.09 2.45
CA PHE A 39 16.48 15.55 2.44
C PHE A 39 15.17 16.26 2.08
N PRO A 40 14.36 15.82 1.09
CA PRO A 40 13.15 16.54 0.75
C PRO A 40 12.18 16.61 1.91
N LYS A 41 11.58 17.78 2.17
CA LYS A 41 10.55 17.91 3.22
C LYS A 41 9.28 17.10 2.93
N GLN A 42 9.00 16.83 1.65
CA GLN A 42 7.75 16.18 1.24
C GLN A 42 7.97 14.71 0.94
N PHE A 43 7.29 13.83 1.67
CA PHE A 43 7.34 12.39 1.49
C PHE A 43 6.98 11.95 0.07
N SER A 44 5.96 12.57 -0.53
CA SER A 44 5.50 12.27 -1.88
C SER A 44 6.60 12.42 -2.93
N PHE A 45 7.52 13.37 -2.75
CA PHE A 45 8.65 13.53 -3.67
C PHE A 45 9.67 12.40 -3.51
N ALA A 46 10.04 12.04 -2.27
CA ALA A 46 10.91 10.89 -2.01
C ALA A 46 10.33 9.59 -2.57
N TYR A 47 9.01 9.39 -2.41
CA TYR A 47 8.28 8.26 -2.97
C TYR A 47 8.37 8.20 -4.51
N GLU A 48 8.12 9.32 -5.19
CA GLU A 48 8.22 9.39 -6.66
C GLU A 48 9.66 9.11 -7.13
N ILE A 49 10.69 9.66 -6.47
CA ILE A 49 12.08 9.36 -6.81
C ILE A 49 12.36 7.86 -6.66
N ASN A 50 12.00 7.23 -5.53
CA ASN A 50 12.20 5.80 -5.33
C ASN A 50 11.50 4.94 -6.39
N ASN A 51 10.27 5.29 -6.78
CA ASN A 51 9.57 4.60 -7.87
C ASN A 51 10.31 4.71 -9.20
N TRP A 52 10.80 5.91 -9.53
CA TRP A 52 11.55 6.14 -10.76
C TRP A 52 12.91 5.45 -10.75
N LEU A 53 13.64 5.43 -9.64
CA LEU A 53 14.92 4.72 -9.52
C LEU A 53 14.78 3.21 -9.74
N ARG A 54 13.59 2.66 -9.48
CA ARG A 54 13.24 1.24 -9.74
C ARG A 54 12.71 0.99 -11.15
N SER A 55 12.44 2.03 -11.92
CA SER A 55 11.95 1.90 -13.30
C SER A 55 13.06 1.31 -14.18
N GLY A 56 12.85 0.07 -14.63
CA GLY A 56 13.82 -0.69 -15.41
C GLY A 56 13.32 -2.12 -15.60
N GLU A 57 12.91 -2.44 -16.82
CA GLU A 57 12.30 -3.73 -17.14
C GLU A 57 13.35 -4.85 -17.21
N ARG A 58 14.55 -4.54 -17.72
CA ARG A 58 15.65 -5.50 -17.83
C ARG A 58 16.64 -5.32 -16.69
N LYS A 59 17.32 -6.41 -16.34
CA LYS A 59 18.35 -6.40 -15.28
C LYS A 59 19.43 -5.34 -15.55
N ASP A 60 19.83 -5.16 -16.80
CA ASP A 60 20.88 -4.21 -17.19
C ASP A 60 20.41 -2.74 -17.12
N ASP A 61 19.10 -2.50 -17.20
CA ASP A 61 18.49 -1.19 -17.10
C ASP A 61 18.35 -0.72 -15.64
N LYS A 62 18.42 -1.64 -14.66
CA LYS A 62 18.31 -1.28 -13.25
C LYS A 62 19.49 -0.43 -12.82
N LEU A 63 19.22 0.67 -12.09
CA LEU A 63 20.27 1.55 -11.57
C LEU A 63 21.03 0.92 -10.40
N PHE A 64 20.34 0.13 -9.58
CA PHE A 64 20.88 -0.43 -8.35
C PHE A 64 20.65 -1.94 -8.24
N SER A 65 21.39 -2.56 -7.33
CA SER A 65 21.19 -3.96 -6.93
C SER A 65 19.90 -4.13 -6.11
N VAL A 66 19.46 -5.38 -5.94
CA VAL A 66 18.29 -5.71 -5.10
C VAL A 66 18.49 -5.26 -3.65
N ILE A 67 19.69 -5.46 -3.09
CA ILE A 67 20.03 -5.06 -1.71
C ILE A 67 19.94 -3.54 -1.55
N GLN A 68 20.52 -2.78 -2.49
CA GLN A 68 20.44 -1.32 -2.50
C GLN A 68 19.00 -0.81 -2.61
N PHE A 69 18.17 -1.49 -3.41
CA PHE A 69 16.75 -1.18 -3.44
C PHE A 69 16.06 -1.50 -2.11
N GLN A 70 16.38 -2.61 -1.43
CA GLN A 70 15.82 -2.89 -0.10
C GLN A 70 16.19 -1.80 0.92
N GLU A 71 17.42 -1.28 0.88
CA GLU A 71 17.87 -0.17 1.73
C GLU A 71 17.12 1.14 1.41
N LEU A 72 16.90 1.48 0.14
CA LEU A 72 16.07 2.64 -0.22
C LEU A 72 14.61 2.49 0.23
N ALA A 73 14.05 1.28 0.13
CA ALA A 73 12.72 0.99 0.66
C ALA A 73 12.68 1.17 2.18
N GLU A 74 13.70 0.70 2.89
CA GLU A 74 13.81 0.85 4.35
C GLU A 74 13.85 2.31 4.78
N ILE A 75 14.66 3.14 4.12
CA ILE A 75 14.70 4.59 4.39
C ILE A 75 13.32 5.20 4.23
N LEU A 76 12.61 4.85 3.16
CA LEU A 76 11.27 5.38 2.90
C LEU A 76 10.24 4.88 3.92
N THR A 77 10.28 3.59 4.29
CA THR A 77 9.40 3.01 5.32
C THR A 77 9.65 3.66 6.68
N ASN A 78 10.91 3.75 7.13
CA ASN A 78 11.27 4.35 8.42
C ASN A 78 10.87 5.82 8.48
N ARG A 79 11.03 6.53 7.36
CA ARG A 79 10.54 7.89 7.21
C ARG A 79 9.01 7.97 7.31
N ALA A 80 8.28 7.09 6.63
CA ALA A 80 6.82 7.04 6.72
C ALA A 80 6.35 6.80 8.16
N ILE A 81 6.94 5.83 8.87
CA ILE A 81 6.62 5.56 10.28
C ILE A 81 6.88 6.79 11.14
N LYS A 82 8.04 7.43 10.99
CA LYS A 82 8.41 8.62 11.76
C LYS A 82 7.47 9.80 11.48
N GLU A 83 7.13 10.03 10.22
CA GLU A 83 6.23 11.11 9.83
C GLU A 83 4.78 10.82 10.22
N ALA A 84 4.35 9.54 10.29
CA ALA A 84 3.03 9.15 10.77
C ALA A 84 2.81 9.57 12.23
N GLY A 85 3.81 9.37 13.09
CA GLY A 85 3.78 9.85 14.46
C GLY A 85 2.75 9.09 15.28
N GLU A 86 1.72 9.80 15.76
CA GLU A 86 0.58 9.19 16.49
C GLU A 86 -0.40 8.49 15.54
N ASP A 87 -0.50 8.95 14.29
CA ASP A 87 -1.27 8.29 13.24
C ASP A 87 -0.52 7.06 12.72
N SER A 88 -1.23 6.16 12.03
CA SER A 88 -0.61 5.03 11.35
C SER A 88 -0.21 5.34 9.90
N ILE A 89 0.74 4.59 9.34
CA ILE A 89 1.03 4.67 7.89
C ILE A 89 -0.19 4.29 7.05
N PHE A 90 -1.11 3.47 7.59
CA PHE A 90 -2.36 3.08 6.92
C PHE A 90 -3.30 4.26 6.72
N GLU A 91 -3.22 5.27 7.59
CA GLU A 91 -4.07 6.45 7.58
C GLU A 91 -3.39 7.60 6.85
N LYS A 92 -2.15 7.92 7.22
CA LYS A 92 -1.43 9.08 6.69
C LYS A 92 -0.89 8.87 5.27
N PHE A 93 -0.52 7.64 4.92
CA PHE A 93 0.10 7.28 3.65
C PHE A 93 -0.72 6.27 2.86
N SER A 94 -2.06 6.33 2.96
CA SER A 94 -2.99 5.39 2.31
C SER A 94 -2.74 5.23 0.81
N ASP A 95 -2.37 6.31 0.10
CA ASP A 95 -2.10 6.29 -1.34
C ASP A 95 -0.77 5.61 -1.71
N ASN A 96 0.16 5.49 -0.75
CA ASN A 96 1.46 4.86 -0.92
C ASN A 96 1.52 3.47 -0.29
N LEU A 97 0.44 3.05 0.35
CA LEU A 97 0.42 1.90 1.26
C LEU A 97 0.70 0.58 0.55
N HIS A 98 0.19 0.39 -0.67
CA HIS A 98 0.48 -0.80 -1.46
C HIS A 98 1.99 -1.04 -1.59
N TYR A 99 2.75 0.01 -1.88
CA TYR A 99 4.19 -0.07 -1.99
C TYR A 99 4.85 -0.24 -0.62
N LEU A 100 4.49 0.60 0.36
CA LEU A 100 5.11 0.58 1.69
C LEU A 100 4.88 -0.74 2.42
N GLY A 101 3.64 -1.24 2.43
CA GLY A 101 3.29 -2.49 3.08
C GLY A 101 3.95 -3.69 2.41
N HIS A 102 3.86 -3.79 1.08
CA HIS A 102 4.46 -4.91 0.34
C HIS A 102 5.98 -4.97 0.51
N THR A 103 6.68 -3.84 0.31
CA THR A 103 8.15 -3.81 0.38
C THR A 103 8.67 -3.97 1.80
N TRP A 104 7.93 -3.52 2.81
CA TRP A 104 8.28 -3.77 4.20
C TRP A 104 8.07 -5.25 4.55
N ALA A 105 6.91 -5.84 4.21
CA ALA A 105 6.64 -7.25 4.48
C ALA A 105 7.62 -8.19 3.78
N GLU A 106 8.05 -7.87 2.55
CA GLU A 106 9.06 -8.65 1.82
C GLU A 106 10.46 -8.56 2.46
N ARG A 107 10.82 -7.37 2.97
CA ARG A 107 12.14 -7.13 3.59
C ARG A 107 12.23 -7.69 5.01
N ASP A 108 11.22 -7.42 5.82
CA ASP A 108 11.19 -7.71 7.26
C ASP A 108 9.74 -7.95 7.71
N LYS A 109 9.29 -9.18 7.51
CA LYS A 109 7.91 -9.61 7.80
C LYS A 109 7.57 -9.51 9.28
N GLU A 110 8.51 -9.84 10.16
CA GLU A 110 8.29 -9.84 11.61
C GLU A 110 8.04 -8.42 12.13
N SER A 111 8.89 -7.46 11.75
CA SER A 111 8.70 -6.06 12.11
C SER A 111 7.40 -5.49 11.54
N PHE A 112 7.08 -5.82 10.28
CA PHE A 112 5.82 -5.43 9.66
C PHE A 112 4.60 -5.99 10.41
N ASP A 113 4.60 -7.28 10.73
CA ASP A 113 3.49 -7.93 11.44
C ASP A 113 3.29 -7.37 12.84
N ASN A 114 4.38 -7.10 13.56
CA ASN A 114 4.33 -6.45 14.86
C ASN A 114 3.73 -5.04 14.77
N TYR A 115 4.08 -4.28 13.73
CA TYR A 115 3.50 -2.96 13.49
C TYR A 115 2.00 -3.04 13.19
N VAL A 116 1.60 -3.94 12.29
CA VAL A 116 0.19 -4.19 11.93
C VAL A 116 -0.61 -4.58 13.16
N LYS A 117 -0.11 -5.56 13.93
CA LYS A 117 -0.78 -6.03 15.14
C LYS A 117 -0.95 -4.90 16.15
N SER A 118 0.11 -4.12 16.39
CA SER A 118 0.06 -2.97 17.30
C SER A 118 -1.00 -1.96 16.85
N TYR A 119 -1.09 -1.66 15.55
CA TYR A 119 -2.14 -0.80 15.00
C TYR A 119 -3.54 -1.39 15.18
N LEU A 120 -3.75 -2.67 14.90
CA LEU A 120 -5.05 -3.33 15.05
C LEU A 120 -5.50 -3.48 16.52
N ASP A 121 -4.55 -3.52 17.46
CA ASP A 121 -4.84 -3.63 18.90
C ASP A 121 -5.17 -2.27 19.55
N GLN A 122 -4.80 -1.14 18.92
CA GLN A 122 -5.09 0.21 19.43
C GLN A 122 -6.58 0.55 19.41
N ASN A 123 -7.30 0.12 18.38
CA ASN A 123 -8.73 0.40 18.22
C ASN A 123 -9.35 -0.69 17.32
N SER A 124 -10.48 -1.27 17.73
CA SER A 124 -11.17 -2.30 16.95
C SER A 124 -11.51 -1.81 15.54
N ASN A 125 -11.91 -0.56 15.38
CA ASN A 125 -12.23 0.03 14.07
C ASN A 125 -11.03 0.11 13.11
N ASN A 126 -9.79 -0.05 13.59
CA ASN A 126 -8.60 0.02 12.74
C ASN A 126 -8.56 -1.09 11.69
N VAL A 127 -9.23 -2.23 11.93
CA VAL A 127 -9.37 -3.28 10.90
C VAL A 127 -10.18 -2.80 9.70
N ILE A 128 -11.22 -1.97 9.94
CA ILE A 128 -12.04 -1.39 8.88
C ILE A 128 -11.20 -0.39 8.07
N SER A 129 -10.50 0.51 8.76
CA SER A 129 -9.59 1.47 8.12
C SER A 129 -8.51 0.78 7.29
N LEU A 130 -7.91 -0.30 7.82
CA LEU A 130 -6.92 -1.09 7.11
C LEU A 130 -7.50 -1.69 5.84
N ILE A 131 -8.60 -2.45 5.91
CA ILE A 131 -9.19 -3.09 4.72
C ILE A 131 -9.60 -2.02 3.69
N LYS A 132 -10.22 -0.92 4.14
CA LYS A 132 -10.64 0.20 3.29
C LYS A 132 -9.49 0.87 2.55
N SER A 133 -8.28 0.89 3.13
CA SER A 133 -7.09 1.43 2.47
C SER A 133 -6.67 0.61 1.23
N TYR A 134 -7.00 -0.69 1.19
CA TYR A 134 -6.73 -1.58 0.05
C TYR A 134 -7.88 -1.67 -0.96
N VAL A 135 -9.04 -1.10 -0.63
CA VAL A 135 -10.16 -0.97 -1.56
C VAL A 135 -9.87 0.17 -2.56
N PRO A 136 -10.03 -0.06 -3.88
CA PRO A 136 -9.71 0.94 -4.89
C PRO A 136 -10.57 2.20 -4.75
N THR A 137 -9.97 3.35 -5.03
CA THR A 137 -10.71 4.61 -5.20
C THR A 137 -11.12 4.74 -6.65
N ILE A 138 -12.43 4.72 -6.92
CA ILE A 138 -13.03 4.88 -8.24
C ILE A 138 -13.21 6.37 -8.55
N ARG A 139 -12.87 6.76 -9.78
CA ARG A 139 -13.14 8.07 -10.35
C ARG A 139 -13.94 7.89 -11.62
N ASN A 140 -15.13 8.47 -11.67
CA ASN A 140 -16.05 8.33 -12.80
C ASN A 140 -16.56 9.72 -13.20
N THR A 141 -16.75 9.97 -14.49
CA THR A 141 -17.35 11.20 -15.00
C THR A 141 -18.80 11.40 -14.52
N ALA A 142 -19.53 10.31 -14.25
CA ALA A 142 -20.90 10.35 -13.73
C ALA A 142 -20.99 10.71 -12.23
N LYS A 143 -19.94 10.44 -11.45
CA LYS A 143 -19.84 10.76 -10.01
C LYS A 143 -18.60 11.63 -9.79
N PRO A 144 -18.74 12.98 -9.73
CA PRO A 144 -17.59 13.90 -9.76
C PRO A 144 -16.69 13.81 -8.52
N LYS A 145 -17.19 13.26 -7.40
CA LYS A 145 -16.37 12.99 -6.21
C LYS A 145 -15.82 11.57 -6.27
N PRO A 146 -14.51 11.37 -6.06
CA PRO A 146 -13.93 10.04 -5.91
C PRO A 146 -14.60 9.30 -4.74
N TYR A 147 -14.78 7.99 -4.90
CA TYR A 147 -15.41 7.15 -3.89
C TYR A 147 -14.76 5.76 -3.88
N LYS A 148 -15.01 4.95 -2.84
CA LYS A 148 -14.43 3.61 -2.72
C LYS A 148 -15.25 2.59 -3.52
N GLY A 149 -14.58 1.65 -4.18
CA GLY A 149 -15.21 0.54 -4.90
C GLY A 149 -15.32 -0.72 -4.06
N ASP A 150 -15.26 -1.88 -4.72
CA ASP A 150 -15.37 -3.18 -4.06
C ASP A 150 -14.03 -3.80 -3.64
N LEU A 151 -14.08 -4.65 -2.61
CA LEU A 151 -13.04 -5.61 -2.29
C LEU A 151 -13.18 -6.85 -3.19
N THR A 152 -12.78 -6.72 -4.46
CA THR A 152 -12.79 -7.84 -5.42
C THR A 152 -11.85 -8.97 -4.96
N LYS A 153 -12.01 -10.17 -5.52
CA LYS A 153 -11.14 -11.31 -5.24
C LYS A 153 -9.65 -10.96 -5.37
N ASP A 154 -9.24 -10.29 -6.46
CA ASP A 154 -7.84 -9.90 -6.65
C ASP A 154 -7.33 -8.95 -5.55
N ARG A 155 -8.19 -8.04 -5.07
CA ARG A 155 -7.84 -7.12 -3.98
C ARG A 155 -7.74 -7.82 -2.65
N TYR A 156 -8.67 -8.75 -2.38
CA TYR A 156 -8.60 -9.62 -1.22
C TYR A 156 -7.34 -10.48 -1.25
N THR A 157 -7.06 -11.19 -2.36
CA THR A 157 -5.85 -12.02 -2.51
C THR A 157 -4.58 -11.20 -2.32
N TYR A 158 -4.53 -10.00 -2.89
CA TYR A 158 -3.41 -9.09 -2.68
C TYR A 158 -3.25 -8.69 -1.21
N LEU A 159 -4.33 -8.31 -0.53
CA LEU A 159 -4.33 -7.98 0.90
C LEU A 159 -3.78 -9.16 1.72
N VAL A 160 -4.36 -10.35 1.59
CA VAL A 160 -3.96 -11.52 2.39
C VAL A 160 -2.63 -12.15 1.97
N SER A 161 -2.01 -11.68 0.88
CA SER A 161 -0.68 -12.16 0.47
C SER A 161 0.45 -11.72 1.40
N PHE A 162 0.24 -10.65 2.20
CA PHE A 162 1.22 -10.20 3.19
C PHE A 162 0.64 -9.84 4.56
N PHE A 163 -0.68 -9.81 4.73
CA PHE A 163 -1.32 -9.80 6.05
C PHE A 163 -1.80 -11.20 6.45
N ASP A 164 -1.76 -11.50 7.75
CA ASP A 164 -2.39 -12.71 8.28
C ASP A 164 -3.92 -12.62 8.19
N LYS A 165 -4.52 -13.40 7.28
CA LYS A 165 -5.97 -13.42 7.06
C LYS A 165 -6.76 -13.83 8.30
N ASN A 166 -6.20 -14.71 9.15
CA ASN A 166 -6.88 -15.19 10.36
C ASN A 166 -6.88 -14.10 11.44
N LEU A 167 -5.78 -13.34 11.53
CA LEU A 167 -5.71 -12.15 12.39
C LEU A 167 -6.76 -11.12 11.95
N LEU A 168 -6.83 -10.81 10.66
CA LEU A 168 -7.81 -9.87 10.13
C LEU A 168 -9.24 -10.35 10.40
N PHE A 169 -9.54 -11.61 10.12
CA PHE A 169 -10.85 -12.19 10.42
C PHE A 169 -11.21 -12.14 11.92
N GLY A 170 -10.24 -12.44 12.80
CA GLY A 170 -10.41 -12.30 14.25
C GLY A 170 -10.80 -10.87 14.63
N LYS A 171 -10.06 -9.88 14.12
CA LYS A 171 -10.31 -8.45 14.38
C LYS A 171 -11.64 -7.95 13.82
N ILE A 172 -12.07 -8.45 12.66
CA ILE A 172 -13.40 -8.14 12.10
C ILE A 172 -14.49 -8.57 13.07
N LYS A 173 -14.43 -9.80 13.61
CA LYS A 173 -15.41 -10.32 14.57
C LYS A 173 -15.40 -9.61 15.92
N GLU A 174 -14.26 -9.06 16.33
CA GLU A 174 -14.16 -8.21 17.52
C GLU A 174 -14.84 -6.84 17.30
N THR A 175 -14.93 -6.39 16.05
CA THR A 175 -15.41 -5.04 15.69
C THR A 175 -16.89 -5.03 15.33
N VAL A 176 -17.35 -6.04 14.59
CA VAL A 176 -18.73 -6.16 14.11
C VAL A 176 -19.25 -7.55 14.44
N THR A 177 -20.48 -7.63 14.95
CA THR A 177 -21.08 -8.91 15.31
C THR A 177 -21.35 -9.76 14.07
N ILE A 178 -21.31 -11.09 14.24
CA ILE A 178 -21.60 -12.04 13.15
C ILE A 178 -23.01 -11.82 12.62
N GLU A 179 -23.97 -11.53 13.50
CA GLU A 179 -25.35 -11.27 13.11
C GLU A 179 -25.47 -10.07 12.15
N GLU A 180 -24.69 -9.00 12.35
CA GLU A 180 -24.72 -7.84 11.46
C GLU A 180 -24.02 -8.13 10.12
N LEU A 181 -22.95 -8.94 10.14
CA LEU A 181 -22.26 -9.39 8.92
C LEU A 181 -23.16 -10.31 8.09
N GLU A 182 -23.92 -11.21 8.71
CA GLU A 182 -24.79 -12.19 8.02
C GLU A 182 -26.18 -11.67 7.69
N LYS A 183 -26.55 -10.48 8.19
CA LYS A 183 -27.89 -9.90 8.05
C LYS A 183 -28.34 -9.74 6.60
N ASP A 184 -27.44 -9.32 5.72
CA ASP A 184 -27.71 -9.26 4.28
C ASP A 184 -26.57 -9.93 3.52
N GLU A 185 -26.88 -10.44 2.32
CA GLU A 185 -25.86 -10.97 1.41
C GLU A 185 -24.87 -9.87 1.01
N ASP A 186 -23.61 -10.27 0.80
CA ASP A 186 -22.62 -9.40 0.20
C ASP A 186 -23.07 -9.00 -1.22
N TYR A 187 -22.66 -7.81 -1.62
CA TYR A 187 -22.96 -7.33 -2.96
C TYR A 187 -21.75 -6.67 -3.59
N TRP A 188 -21.75 -6.63 -4.91
CA TRP A 188 -20.79 -5.89 -5.71
C TRP A 188 -21.44 -4.58 -6.15
N GLU A 189 -20.67 -3.50 -6.14
CA GLU A 189 -21.11 -2.19 -6.58
C GLU A 189 -21.64 -2.31 -8.02
N ASP A 190 -22.84 -1.80 -8.22
CA ASP A 190 -23.39 -1.58 -9.55
C ASP A 190 -23.69 -0.09 -9.69
N TYR A 191 -23.50 0.44 -10.91
CA TYR A 191 -23.63 1.86 -11.21
C TYR A 191 -25.00 2.48 -10.87
N SER A 192 -25.99 1.68 -10.45
CA SER A 192 -27.39 2.07 -10.40
C SER A 192 -28.05 2.00 -9.02
N ARG A 193 -27.61 1.10 -8.13
CA ARG A 193 -28.40 0.76 -6.92
C ARG A 193 -27.58 0.48 -5.67
N LYS A 194 -26.30 0.14 -5.81
CA LYS A 194 -25.51 -0.37 -4.69
C LYS A 194 -24.25 0.45 -4.54
N ASP A 195 -24.24 1.34 -3.55
CA ASP A 195 -23.06 2.14 -3.20
C ASP A 195 -22.18 1.39 -2.20
N PHE A 196 -20.90 1.78 -2.16
CA PHE A 196 -19.95 1.30 -1.16
C PHE A 196 -20.44 1.58 0.26
N SER A 197 -20.30 0.57 1.11
CA SER A 197 -20.42 0.71 2.56
C SER A 197 -19.32 -0.11 3.24
N GLU A 198 -18.86 0.36 4.40
CA GLU A 198 -17.84 -0.35 5.17
C GLU A 198 -18.34 -1.72 5.61
N ILE A 199 -19.63 -1.85 5.96
CA ILE A 199 -20.21 -3.14 6.32
C ILE A 199 -20.20 -4.11 5.14
N ASN A 200 -20.58 -3.66 3.93
CA ASN A 200 -20.54 -4.53 2.76
C ASN A 200 -19.11 -4.92 2.38
N MET A 201 -18.14 -4.02 2.54
CA MET A 201 -16.72 -4.37 2.37
C MET A 201 -16.27 -5.49 3.32
N LEU A 202 -16.73 -5.47 4.59
CA LEU A 202 -16.45 -6.56 5.52
C LEU A 202 -17.17 -7.86 5.12
N ARG A 203 -18.40 -7.77 4.58
CA ARG A 203 -19.12 -8.92 4.02
C ARG A 203 -18.39 -9.53 2.80
N GLN A 204 -17.87 -8.70 1.92
CA GLN A 204 -17.02 -9.13 0.79
C GLN A 204 -15.74 -9.81 1.29
N PHE A 205 -15.11 -9.29 2.35
CA PHE A 205 -13.97 -9.97 2.99
C PHE A 205 -14.37 -11.36 3.49
N MET A 206 -15.48 -11.45 4.23
CA MET A 206 -16.02 -12.71 4.75
C MET A 206 -16.34 -13.72 3.65
N HIS A 207 -16.92 -13.24 2.54
CA HIS A 207 -17.22 -14.05 1.36
C HIS A 207 -15.95 -14.75 0.85
N TRP A 208 -14.90 -13.98 0.56
CA TRP A 208 -13.65 -14.55 0.03
C TRP A 208 -12.90 -15.41 1.04
N TYR A 209 -12.87 -15.02 2.31
CA TYR A 209 -12.30 -15.82 3.38
C TYR A 209 -12.96 -17.20 3.46
N ASN A 210 -14.29 -17.25 3.43
CA ASN A 210 -15.05 -18.49 3.47
C ASN A 210 -14.89 -19.34 2.20
N GLU A 211 -14.79 -18.72 1.02
CA GLU A 211 -14.47 -19.44 -0.21
C GLU A 211 -13.10 -20.11 -0.15
N GLU A 212 -12.08 -19.42 0.36
CA GLU A 212 -10.75 -19.99 0.53
C GLU A 212 -10.74 -21.15 1.52
N GLU A 213 -11.41 -21.02 2.67
CA GLU A 213 -11.48 -22.09 3.67
C GLU A 213 -12.22 -23.34 3.16
N LYS A 214 -13.18 -23.16 2.25
CA LYS A 214 -13.88 -24.27 1.58
C LYS A 214 -13.00 -24.96 0.53
N ASN A 215 -12.21 -24.19 -0.22
CA ASN A 215 -11.38 -24.69 -1.32
C ASN A 215 -9.97 -25.15 -0.88
N GLY A 216 -9.54 -24.75 0.33
CA GLY A 216 -8.26 -25.12 0.94
C GLY A 216 -8.35 -26.36 1.86
N ARG A 217 -9.47 -27.09 1.82
CA ARG A 217 -9.67 -28.40 2.45
C ARG A 217 -9.63 -29.52 1.41
#